data_AF-A0A8R7RB75-F1
#
_entry.id   AF-A0A8R7RB75-F1
#
_cell.length_a   1.000
_cell.length_b   1.000
_cell.length_c   1.000
_cell.angle_alpha   90.00
_cell.angle_beta   90.00
_cell.angle_gamma   90.00
#
_symmetry.space_group_name_H-M   'P 1'
#
loop_
_entity.id
_entity.type
_entity.pdbx_description
1 polymer ?
#
loop_
_entity_poly.entity_id
_entity_poly.type
_entity_poly.pdbx_seq_one_letter_code
_entity_poly.pdbx_strand_id
1 'polypeptide(L)'
;MVLGQGIFYSLACMLEFFSFIPRRYLVHRGGFRGQCGVESVNVYYAYALEKCMQEGVLAPKKISLTNFAMDSLNSYSSKNQLHGIRLMHSFLQWQPTRAQLLSKLTTSTNTVARIIRMLDWTNPKDTTIRLYAANVTSELAKDLRVVAFPGTMQTVSALLDADSSPKRGNPLLLEETQTCSTQQPLVDKKNSYIIRCWQRIKELRSLPKEQPSTNHDLLPALAMSIIESLAGDQENCVEISKAANLIPKIIGFTRFVRAMSTMDTEAEQKVMLKSSLKVLQRLTGIGGEIGITLRYKISKHPFLLRNLAEILKDNITSQESRKLVAGILRNIAIDGNTRQDIGRIQLIITRLKQTFLNEENPICG
;
A
#
# COMPACT_ATOMS: atom_id res chain seq x y z
N MET A 1 -20.19 45.71 -28.60
CA MET A 1 -19.58 45.08 -27.42
C MET A 1 -20.22 43.73 -27.03
N VAL A 2 -21.55 43.58 -27.11
CA VAL A 2 -22.28 42.35 -26.73
C VAL A 2 -21.91 41.10 -27.56
N LEU A 3 -21.71 41.25 -28.88
CA LEU A 3 -21.29 40.14 -29.77
C LEU A 3 -19.87 39.62 -29.44
N GLY A 4 -18.96 40.51 -29.04
CA GLY A 4 -17.60 40.12 -28.65
C GLY A 4 -17.60 39.29 -27.36
N GLN A 5 -18.40 39.69 -26.36
CA GLN A 5 -18.57 38.94 -25.11
C GLN A 5 -19.17 37.55 -25.36
N GLY A 6 -20.14 37.42 -26.26
CA GLY A 6 -20.73 36.13 -26.65
C GLY A 6 -19.73 35.17 -27.31
N ILE A 7 -18.85 35.68 -28.17
CA ILE A 7 -17.80 34.88 -28.82
C ILE A 7 -16.76 34.42 -27.79
N PHE A 8 -16.30 35.30 -26.89
CA PHE A 8 -15.37 34.92 -25.82
C PHE A 8 -15.99 33.90 -24.86
N TYR A 9 -17.27 34.04 -24.51
CA TYR A 9 -17.97 33.06 -23.67
C TYR A 9 -18.09 31.71 -24.37
N SER A 10 -18.38 31.71 -25.68
CA SER A 10 -18.47 30.48 -26.47
C SER A 10 -17.10 29.79 -26.61
N LEU A 11 -16.03 30.55 -26.82
CA LEU A 11 -14.65 30.02 -26.83
C LEU A 11 -14.24 29.48 -25.46
N ALA A 12 -14.58 30.17 -24.37
CA ALA A 12 -14.32 29.69 -23.01
C ALA A 12 -15.08 28.39 -22.71
N CYS A 13 -16.37 28.31 -23.06
CA CYS A 13 -17.17 27.08 -22.93
C CYS A 13 -16.61 25.93 -23.76
N MET A 14 -16.15 26.19 -24.99
CA MET A 14 -15.52 25.17 -25.82
C MET A 14 -14.19 24.69 -25.21
N LEU A 15 -13.35 25.62 -24.73
CA LEU A 15 -12.10 25.29 -24.03
C LEU A 15 -12.35 24.48 -22.74
N GLU A 16 -13.38 24.80 -21.96
CA GLU A 16 -13.77 24.02 -20.78
C GLU A 16 -14.21 22.60 -21.17
N PHE A 17 -15.04 22.45 -22.21
CA PHE A 17 -15.47 21.16 -22.73
C PHE A 17 -14.29 20.33 -23.27
N PHE A 18 -13.34 20.97 -23.97
CA PHE A 18 -12.12 20.32 -24.43
C PHE A 18 -11.12 20.02 -23.30
N SER A 19 -11.18 20.72 -22.16
CA SER A 19 -10.38 20.40 -20.98
C SER A 19 -10.99 19.25 -20.16
N PHE A 20 -12.31 19.07 -20.24
CA PHE A 20 -13.04 18.01 -19.54
C PHE A 20 -12.64 16.61 -20.03
N ILE A 21 -12.52 16.43 -21.36
CA ILE A 21 -12.20 15.14 -21.96
C ILE A 21 -10.81 14.63 -21.52
N PRO A 22 -9.71 15.40 -21.63
CA PRO A 22 -8.40 15.03 -21.12
C PRO A 22 -8.37 14.76 -19.61
N ARG A 23 -9.06 15.58 -18.80
CA ARG A 23 -9.15 15.36 -17.34
C ARG A 23 -9.82 14.04 -17.01
N ARG A 24 -10.97 13.75 -17.63
CA ARG A 24 -11.68 12.48 -17.44
C ARG A 24 -10.91 11.29 -17.99
N TYR A 25 -10.26 11.46 -19.14
CA TYR A 25 -9.38 10.45 -19.69
C TYR A 25 -8.25 10.11 -18.72
N LEU A 26 -7.62 11.13 -18.11
CA LEU A 26 -6.56 10.93 -17.12
C LEU A 26 -7.09 10.27 -15.85
N VAL A 27 -8.28 10.63 -15.36
CA VAL A 27 -8.94 9.95 -14.23
C VAL A 27 -9.10 8.45 -14.49
N HIS A 28 -9.68 8.11 -15.65
CA HIS A 28 -9.94 6.72 -16.04
C HIS A 28 -8.67 5.91 -16.33
N ARG A 29 -7.72 6.50 -17.07
CA ARG A 29 -6.50 5.81 -17.51
C ARG A 29 -5.39 5.80 -16.46
N GLY A 30 -5.33 6.83 -15.62
CA GLY A 30 -4.35 6.95 -14.53
C GLY A 30 -4.69 6.16 -13.27
N GLY A 31 -5.75 5.36 -13.29
CA GLY A 31 -6.18 4.53 -12.16
C GLY A 31 -6.81 5.32 -11.01
N PHE A 32 -7.18 6.59 -11.25
CA PHE A 32 -7.79 7.43 -10.22
C PHE A 32 -9.26 7.07 -10.03
N ARG A 33 -9.68 6.90 -8.77
CA ARG A 33 -11.03 6.49 -8.40
C ARG A 33 -11.71 7.54 -7.53
N GLY A 34 -13.04 7.57 -7.59
CA GLY A 34 -13.87 8.45 -6.76
C GLY A 34 -13.65 9.94 -7.03
N GLN A 35 -14.29 10.75 -6.19
CA GLN A 35 -14.24 12.21 -6.28
C GLN A 35 -12.83 12.74 -5.97
N CYS A 36 -12.15 12.08 -5.03
CA CYS A 36 -10.76 12.31 -4.66
C CYS A 36 -9.77 12.23 -5.85
N GLY A 37 -9.99 11.30 -6.78
CA GLY A 37 -9.19 11.17 -7.99
C GLY A 37 -9.40 12.34 -8.96
N VAL A 38 -10.65 12.78 -9.11
CA VAL A 38 -11.01 13.93 -9.95
C VAL A 38 -10.39 15.21 -9.41
N GLU A 39 -10.44 15.43 -8.09
CA GLU A 39 -9.81 16.58 -7.44
C GLU A 39 -8.30 16.60 -7.69
N SER A 40 -7.61 15.47 -7.52
CA SER A 40 -6.16 15.36 -7.74
C SER A 40 -5.78 15.72 -9.18
N VAL A 41 -6.58 15.26 -10.15
CA VAL A 41 -6.40 15.62 -11.56
C VAL A 41 -6.69 17.11 -11.79
N ASN A 42 -7.74 17.67 -11.21
CA ASN A 42 -8.05 19.10 -11.36
C ASN A 42 -6.93 20.00 -10.83
N VAL A 43 -6.36 19.66 -9.66
CA VAL A 43 -5.22 20.41 -9.09
C VAL A 43 -3.98 20.28 -9.99
N TYR A 44 -3.74 19.10 -10.56
CA TYR A 44 -2.66 18.94 -11.55
C TYR A 44 -2.84 19.84 -12.77
N TYR A 45 -4.06 19.95 -13.30
CA TYR A 45 -4.33 20.83 -14.45
C TYR A 45 -4.11 22.30 -14.10
N ALA A 46 -4.46 22.74 -12.88
CA ALA A 46 -4.15 24.08 -12.41
C ALA A 46 -2.63 24.32 -12.32
N TYR A 47 -1.89 23.37 -11.74
CA TYR A 47 -0.42 23.40 -11.67
C TYR A 47 0.23 23.44 -13.07
N ALA A 48 -0.25 22.61 -14.00
CA ALA A 48 0.26 22.57 -15.36
C ALA A 48 0.02 23.89 -16.08
N LEU A 49 -1.16 24.49 -15.91
CA LEU A 49 -1.48 25.80 -16.47
C LEU A 49 -0.56 26.88 -15.90
N GLU A 50 -0.39 26.92 -14.58
CA GLU A 50 0.51 27.88 -13.89
C GLU A 50 1.95 27.76 -14.39
N LYS A 51 2.48 26.53 -14.48
CA LYS A 51 3.84 26.27 -14.95
C LYS A 51 4.02 26.59 -16.44
N CYS A 52 3.01 26.34 -17.27
CA CYS A 52 3.03 26.77 -18.67
C CYS A 52 3.11 28.30 -18.80
N MET A 53 2.41 29.03 -17.92
CA MET A 53 2.45 30.49 -17.91
C MET A 53 3.81 31.03 -17.41
N GLN A 54 4.48 30.33 -16.51
CA GLN A 54 5.78 30.73 -15.94
C GLN A 54 6.99 30.37 -16.83
N GLU A 55 7.00 29.19 -17.48
CA GLU A 55 8.20 28.64 -18.14
C GLU A 55 8.15 28.64 -19.68
N GLY A 56 7.04 29.12 -20.28
CA GLY A 56 6.91 29.27 -21.75
C GLY A 56 7.05 27.95 -22.52
N VAL A 57 7.57 28.01 -23.75
CA VAL A 57 7.62 26.89 -24.74
C VAL A 57 8.40 25.66 -24.24
N LEU A 58 9.25 25.78 -23.21
CA LEU A 58 10.04 24.68 -22.63
C LEU A 58 9.33 23.93 -21.49
N ALA A 59 8.19 24.45 -21.01
CA ALA A 59 7.41 23.87 -19.92
C ALA A 59 7.00 22.38 -20.10
N PRO A 60 6.67 21.87 -21.33
CA PRO A 60 6.15 20.51 -21.49
C PRO A 60 7.10 19.38 -21.07
N LYS A 61 8.42 19.60 -21.05
CA LYS A 61 9.40 18.59 -20.60
C LYS A 61 9.51 18.49 -19.07
N LYS A 62 9.16 19.56 -18.34
CA LYS A 62 9.22 19.62 -16.87
C LYS A 62 7.87 19.35 -16.21
N ILE A 63 6.77 19.64 -16.90
CA ILE A 63 5.42 19.37 -16.40
C ILE A 63 5.07 17.90 -16.65
N SER A 64 5.35 17.07 -15.65
CA SER A 64 4.85 15.70 -15.61
C SER A 64 4.05 15.48 -14.34
N LEU A 65 3.08 14.59 -14.41
CA LEU A 65 2.25 14.23 -13.27
C LEU A 65 3.06 13.65 -12.10
N THR A 66 4.19 12.98 -12.40
CA THR A 66 5.18 12.54 -11.42
C THR A 66 5.86 13.72 -10.73
N ASN A 67 6.33 14.71 -11.49
CA ASN A 67 6.97 15.90 -10.92
C ASN A 67 5.98 16.69 -10.07
N PHE A 68 4.75 16.88 -10.55
CA PHE A 68 3.68 17.50 -9.77
C PHE A 68 3.43 16.77 -8.44
N ALA A 69 3.34 15.44 -8.48
CA ALA A 69 3.12 14.65 -7.26
C ALA A 69 4.31 14.78 -6.28
N MET A 70 5.55 14.79 -6.77
CA MET A 70 6.74 15.02 -5.94
C MET A 70 6.77 16.43 -5.34
N ASP A 71 6.50 17.46 -6.14
CA ASP A 71 6.44 18.85 -5.69
C ASP A 71 5.33 19.04 -4.64
N SER A 72 4.17 18.44 -4.87
CA SER A 72 3.02 18.48 -3.96
C SER A 72 3.33 17.80 -2.63
N LEU A 73 4.00 16.64 -2.65
CA LEU A 73 4.50 15.92 -1.47
C LEU A 73 5.48 16.76 -0.65
N ASN A 74 6.39 17.46 -1.33
CA ASN A 74 7.44 18.24 -0.68
C ASN A 74 6.96 19.61 -0.19
N SER A 75 5.77 20.06 -0.61
CA SER A 75 5.14 21.29 -0.13
C SER A 75 4.85 21.28 1.38
N TYR A 76 4.52 22.44 1.94
CA TYR A 76 4.09 22.59 3.35
C TYR A 76 2.58 22.43 3.56
N SER A 77 1.80 22.34 2.49
CA SER A 77 0.33 22.24 2.58
C SER A 77 -0.09 20.79 2.75
N SER A 78 -0.72 20.44 3.87
CA SER A 78 -1.28 19.10 4.12
C SER A 78 -2.25 18.66 3.01
N LYS A 79 -3.03 19.60 2.47
CA LYS A 79 -3.89 19.35 1.30
C LYS A 79 -3.07 18.92 0.07
N ASN A 80 -1.99 19.63 -0.24
CA ASN A 80 -1.14 19.27 -1.39
C ASN A 80 -0.39 17.96 -1.14
N GLN A 81 0.07 17.72 0.09
CA GLN A 81 0.73 16.49 0.50
C GLN A 81 -0.19 15.27 0.32
N LEU A 82 -1.46 15.40 0.70
CA LEU A 82 -2.47 14.36 0.49
C LEU A 82 -2.68 14.07 -1.01
N HIS A 83 -2.83 15.10 -1.84
CA HIS A 83 -2.93 14.89 -3.29
C HIS A 83 -1.67 14.22 -3.84
N GLY A 84 -0.49 14.70 -3.47
CA GLY A 84 0.79 14.15 -3.91
C GLY A 84 0.96 12.68 -3.55
N ILE A 85 0.73 12.29 -2.29
CA ILE A 85 0.90 10.90 -1.86
C ILE A 85 -0.14 9.98 -2.49
N ARG A 86 -1.38 10.45 -2.64
CA ARG A 86 -2.45 9.70 -3.30
C ARG A 86 -2.12 9.45 -4.77
N LEU A 87 -1.62 10.45 -5.49
CA LEU A 87 -1.17 10.29 -6.87
C LEU A 87 -0.06 9.25 -6.98
N MET A 88 0.94 9.29 -6.07
CA MET A 88 2.02 8.30 -6.05
C MET A 88 1.48 6.88 -5.84
N HIS A 89 0.56 6.70 -4.89
CA HIS A 89 -0.06 5.42 -4.65
C HIS A 89 -0.79 4.89 -5.90
N SER A 90 -1.58 5.74 -6.58
CA SER A 90 -2.27 5.36 -7.82
C SER A 90 -1.30 4.95 -8.93
N PHE A 91 -0.19 5.66 -9.11
CA PHE A 91 0.81 5.29 -10.12
C PHE A 91 1.54 3.98 -9.82
N LEU A 92 1.74 3.65 -8.55
CA LEU A 92 2.38 2.41 -8.15
C LEU A 92 1.46 1.19 -8.33
N GLN A 93 0.14 1.39 -8.27
CA GLN A 93 -0.84 0.37 -8.64
C GLN A 93 -0.89 0.15 -10.16
N TRP A 94 -0.47 1.13 -10.97
CA TRP A 94 -0.54 1.04 -12.42
C TRP A 94 0.78 0.55 -13.05
N GLN A 95 0.80 -0.71 -13.50
CA GLN A 95 2.01 -1.37 -13.99
C GLN A 95 2.84 -0.61 -15.05
N PRO A 96 2.23 0.06 -16.06
CA PRO A 96 3.01 0.76 -17.08
C PRO A 96 3.88 1.90 -16.54
N THR A 97 3.43 2.57 -15.47
CA THR A 97 4.14 3.71 -14.86
C THR A 97 4.98 3.33 -13.65
N ARG A 98 4.76 2.13 -13.09
CA ARG A 98 5.35 1.70 -11.82
C ARG A 98 6.88 1.71 -11.82
N ALA A 99 7.52 1.05 -12.77
CA ALA A 99 8.98 0.93 -12.81
C ALA A 99 9.67 2.30 -13.01
N GLN A 100 9.11 3.14 -13.90
CA GLN A 100 9.61 4.49 -14.15
C GLN A 100 9.43 5.39 -12.92
N LEU A 101 8.33 5.24 -12.19
CA LEU A 101 8.10 6.00 -10.96
C LEU A 101 9.05 5.56 -9.85
N LEU A 102 9.24 4.25 -9.64
CA LEU A 102 10.15 3.74 -8.63
C LEU A 102 11.58 4.26 -8.88
N SER A 103 12.08 4.22 -10.11
CA SER A 103 13.42 4.74 -10.43
C SER A 103 13.56 6.26 -10.20
N LYS A 104 12.50 7.04 -10.47
CA LYS A 104 12.49 8.47 -10.15
C LYS A 104 12.38 8.75 -8.65
N LEU A 105 11.63 7.94 -7.90
CA LEU A 105 11.51 8.10 -6.46
C LEU A 105 12.82 7.76 -5.76
N THR A 106 13.45 6.63 -6.10
CA THR A 106 14.71 6.18 -5.48
C THR A 106 15.86 7.16 -5.72
N THR A 107 15.84 7.92 -6.82
CA THR A 107 16.81 8.99 -7.10
C THR A 107 16.48 10.31 -6.40
N SER A 108 15.24 10.52 -5.94
CA SER A 108 14.83 11.73 -5.22
C SER A 108 14.88 11.54 -3.71
N THR A 109 16.06 11.70 -3.12
CA THR A 109 16.31 11.55 -1.68
C THR A 109 15.37 12.41 -0.83
N ASN A 110 15.10 13.66 -1.25
CA ASN A 110 14.21 14.56 -0.52
C ASN A 110 12.77 14.04 -0.46
N THR A 111 12.26 13.51 -1.58
CA THR A 111 10.91 12.94 -1.64
C THR A 111 10.81 11.66 -0.80
N VAL A 112 11.81 10.77 -0.89
CA VAL A 112 11.83 9.53 -0.07
C VAL A 112 11.91 9.86 1.42
N ALA A 113 12.79 10.78 1.82
CA ALA A 113 12.87 11.25 3.21
C ALA A 113 11.56 11.89 3.68
N ARG A 114 10.81 12.55 2.80
CA ARG A 114 9.50 13.11 3.13
C ARG A 114 8.46 12.01 3.32
N ILE A 115 8.40 11.02 2.45
CA ILE A 115 7.48 9.88 2.56
C ILE A 115 7.75 9.09 3.85
N ILE A 116 9.02 8.84 4.18
CA ILE A 116 9.40 8.17 5.44
C ILE A 116 8.94 8.99 6.65
N ARG A 117 9.12 10.32 6.64
CA ARG A 117 8.60 11.20 7.71
C ARG A 117 7.08 11.16 7.84
N MET A 118 6.34 10.99 6.75
CA MET A 118 4.88 10.87 6.77
C MET A 118 4.39 9.59 7.49
N LEU A 119 5.24 8.57 7.63
CA LEU A 119 4.91 7.37 8.42
C LEU A 119 4.79 7.67 9.92
N ASP A 120 5.46 8.73 10.38
CA ASP A 120 5.46 9.19 11.77
C ASP A 120 4.32 10.16 12.08
N TRP A 121 3.47 10.49 11.11
CA TRP A 121 2.37 11.43 11.31
C TRP A 121 1.24 10.78 12.09
N THR A 122 1.21 11.04 13.39
CA THR A 122 0.26 10.46 14.35
C THR A 122 -1.01 11.30 14.56
N ASN A 123 -1.09 12.50 13.95
CA ASN A 123 -2.27 13.35 14.05
C ASN A 123 -3.47 12.67 13.36
N PRO A 124 -4.66 12.61 14.01
CA PRO A 124 -5.85 12.01 13.41
C PRO A 124 -6.22 12.53 12.02
N LYS A 125 -5.92 13.81 11.73
CA LYS A 125 -6.17 14.43 10.42
C LYS A 125 -5.30 13.85 9.29
N ASP A 126 -4.15 13.31 9.64
CA ASP A 126 -3.14 12.81 8.70
C ASP A 126 -3.21 11.29 8.52
N THR A 127 -4.19 10.61 9.12
CA THR A 127 -4.35 9.15 9.06
C THR A 127 -4.34 8.62 7.63
N THR A 128 -5.03 9.29 6.72
CA THR A 128 -5.06 8.93 5.30
C THR A 128 -3.70 9.13 4.62
N ILE A 129 -2.98 10.20 4.97
CA ILE A 129 -1.63 10.46 4.45
C ILE A 129 -0.68 9.37 4.93
N ARG A 130 -0.74 9.03 6.22
CA ARG A 130 0.06 7.98 6.84
C ARG A 130 -0.18 6.62 6.17
N LEU A 131 -1.43 6.28 5.88
CA LEU A 131 -1.79 5.03 5.17
C LEU A 131 -1.24 4.98 3.74
N TYR A 132 -1.39 6.06 2.96
CA TYR A 132 -0.81 6.11 1.62
C TYR A 132 0.71 6.11 1.66
N ALA A 133 1.33 6.78 2.63
CA ALA A 133 2.77 6.76 2.80
C ALA A 133 3.28 5.35 3.11
N ALA A 134 2.59 4.58 3.96
CA ALA A 134 2.93 3.19 4.26
C ALA A 134 2.84 2.30 3.00
N ASN A 135 1.77 2.46 2.21
CA ASN A 135 1.61 1.76 0.93
C ASN A 135 2.72 2.12 -0.08
N VAL A 136 3.03 3.40 -0.25
CA VAL A 136 4.10 3.84 -1.15
C VAL A 136 5.45 3.32 -0.66
N THR A 137 5.68 3.32 0.66
CA THR A 137 6.93 2.82 1.25
C THR A 137 7.08 1.31 1.11
N SER A 138 6.00 0.52 1.23
CA SER A 138 6.08 -0.94 1.00
C SER A 138 6.52 -1.28 -0.41
N GLU A 139 6.17 -0.43 -1.38
CA GLU A 139 6.60 -0.60 -2.77
C GLU A 139 8.04 -0.14 -3.01
N LEU A 140 8.49 0.89 -2.31
CA LEU A 140 9.87 1.39 -2.38
C LEU A 140 10.87 0.52 -1.60
N ALA A 141 10.40 -0.24 -0.61
CA ALA A 141 11.25 -0.92 0.36
C ALA A 141 12.28 -1.86 -0.26
N LYS A 142 11.99 -2.47 -1.42
CA LYS A 142 12.94 -3.37 -2.10
C LYS A 142 14.20 -2.67 -2.61
N ASP A 143 14.06 -1.40 -2.98
CA ASP A 143 15.14 -0.59 -3.55
C ASP A 143 15.66 0.46 -2.54
N LEU A 144 15.14 0.42 -1.30
CA LEU A 144 15.45 1.40 -0.26
C LEU A 144 16.62 0.91 0.59
N ARG A 145 17.64 1.78 0.77
CA ARG A 145 18.70 1.59 1.78
C ARG A 145 18.39 2.44 3.00
N VAL A 146 17.98 1.81 4.10
CA VAL A 146 17.53 2.53 5.30
C VAL A 146 18.66 3.29 6.00
N VAL A 147 19.92 2.90 5.79
CA VAL A 147 21.10 3.62 6.30
C VAL A 147 21.16 5.07 5.77
N ALA A 148 20.61 5.34 4.59
CA ALA A 148 20.53 6.70 4.04
C ALA A 148 19.47 7.57 4.74
N PHE A 149 18.58 6.96 5.52
CA PHE A 149 17.46 7.62 6.20
C PHE A 149 17.38 7.16 7.67
N PRO A 150 18.24 7.71 8.55
CA PRO A 150 18.24 7.35 9.96
C PRO A 150 16.85 7.55 10.59
N GLY A 151 16.45 6.64 11.48
CA GLY A 151 15.12 6.66 12.10
C GLY A 151 14.06 5.83 11.39
N THR A 152 14.32 5.36 10.15
CA THR A 152 13.32 4.61 9.36
C THR A 152 12.80 3.37 10.09
N MET A 153 13.67 2.59 10.72
CA MET A 153 13.25 1.36 11.43
C MET A 153 12.38 1.65 12.65
N GLN A 154 12.62 2.77 13.35
CA GLN A 154 11.80 3.23 14.46
C GLN A 154 10.41 3.63 13.97
N THR A 155 10.34 4.37 12.86
CA THR A 155 9.07 4.78 12.28
C THR A 155 8.26 3.59 11.75
N VAL A 156 8.92 2.64 11.06
CA VAL A 156 8.28 1.39 10.62
C VAL A 156 7.83 0.55 11.82
N SER A 157 8.60 0.51 12.92
CA SER A 157 8.18 -0.14 14.16
C SER A 157 6.96 0.53 14.79
N ALA A 158 6.83 1.85 14.72
CA ALA A 158 5.68 2.59 15.24
C ALA A 158 4.39 2.36 14.43
N LEU A 159 4.49 1.96 13.16
CA LEU A 159 3.32 1.53 12.36
C LEU A 159 2.70 0.23 12.88
N LEU A 160 3.50 -0.62 13.54
CA LEU A 160 3.01 -1.84 14.17
C LEU A 160 2.16 -1.55 15.43
N ASP A 161 2.29 -0.37 16.03
CA ASP A 161 1.51 0.03 17.21
C ASP A 161 0.19 0.71 16.84
N ALA A 162 -0.10 0.89 15.54
CA ALA A 162 -1.35 1.49 15.11
C ALA A 162 -2.51 0.54 15.41
N ASP A 163 -3.44 0.96 16.28
CA ASP A 163 -4.66 0.24 16.59
C ASP A 163 -5.41 -0.11 15.30
N SER A 164 -5.80 -1.38 15.14
CA SER A 164 -6.57 -1.89 14.00
C SER A 164 -8.02 -1.40 13.96
N SER A 165 -8.35 -0.27 14.59
CA SER A 165 -9.67 0.34 14.48
C SER A 165 -9.62 1.57 13.57
N PRO A 166 -10.04 1.46 12.29
CA PRO A 166 -10.61 2.62 11.64
C PRO A 166 -11.92 2.92 12.39
N LYS A 167 -11.90 3.92 13.27
CA LYS A 167 -13.14 4.60 13.66
C LYS A 167 -13.77 5.08 12.37
N ARG A 168 -14.77 4.33 11.91
CA ARG A 168 -15.58 4.61 10.74
C ARG A 168 -16.06 6.05 10.85
N GLY A 169 -15.38 6.96 10.15
CA GLY A 169 -15.88 8.30 9.95
C GLY A 169 -17.21 8.15 9.25
N ASN A 170 -18.28 8.65 9.87
CA ASN A 170 -19.59 8.75 9.26
C ASN A 170 -19.44 9.38 7.87
N PRO A 171 -19.93 8.74 6.79
CA PRO A 171 -20.16 9.42 5.53
C PRO A 171 -21.43 10.26 5.69
N LEU A 172 -21.31 11.37 6.41
CA LEU A 172 -22.31 12.41 6.45
C LEU A 172 -21.60 13.71 6.08
N LEU A 173 -21.69 14.01 4.78
CA LEU A 173 -22.15 15.29 4.23
C LEU A 173 -21.65 15.34 2.78
N LEU A 174 -22.58 15.11 1.86
CA LEU A 174 -22.94 16.09 0.84
C LEU A 174 -24.25 15.61 0.20
N GLU A 175 -25.29 16.39 0.43
CA GLU A 175 -26.64 16.21 -0.08
C GLU A 175 -26.67 16.10 -1.61
N GLU A 176 -27.73 15.42 -2.01
CA GLU A 176 -28.14 15.07 -3.35
C GLU A 176 -28.38 16.28 -4.25
N THR A 177 -28.22 16.07 -5.55
CA THR A 177 -29.30 16.45 -6.47
C THR A 177 -29.31 15.49 -7.66
N GLN A 178 -30.23 14.53 -7.62
CA GLN A 178 -30.74 13.83 -8.80
C GLN A 178 -31.86 14.67 -9.41
N THR A 179 -31.78 14.93 -10.72
CA THR A 179 -32.87 15.17 -11.68
C THR A 179 -32.20 15.40 -13.05
N CYS A 180 -32.68 15.00 -14.23
CA CYS A 180 -33.80 14.18 -14.66
C CYS A 180 -33.57 13.79 -16.14
N SER A 181 -34.44 12.89 -16.62
CA SER A 181 -34.98 12.73 -17.98
C SER A 181 -34.11 12.16 -19.13
N THR A 182 -34.42 10.90 -19.42
CA THR A 182 -34.40 10.27 -20.74
C THR A 182 -35.24 11.05 -21.74
N GLN A 183 -34.66 11.39 -22.90
CA GLN A 183 -35.39 11.51 -24.16
C GLN A 183 -34.43 11.19 -25.33
N GLN A 184 -34.85 10.26 -26.20
CA GLN A 184 -34.34 10.14 -27.56
C GLN A 184 -35.03 11.22 -28.43
N PRO A 185 -34.42 11.66 -29.55
CA PRO A 185 -34.91 11.10 -30.82
C PRO A 185 -33.87 10.98 -31.95
N LEU A 186 -34.28 10.14 -32.92
CA LEU A 186 -34.08 10.18 -34.37
C LEU A 186 -32.66 10.09 -34.98
N VAL A 187 -32.53 9.09 -35.87
CA VAL A 187 -31.35 8.77 -36.68
C VAL A 187 -31.26 9.73 -37.86
N ASP A 188 -30.08 10.34 -38.06
CA ASP A 188 -29.62 10.72 -39.40
C ASP A 188 -28.15 10.36 -39.60
N LYS A 189 -27.85 9.84 -40.79
CA LYS A 189 -26.70 9.00 -41.11
C LYS A 189 -25.61 9.86 -41.76
N LYS A 190 -24.74 10.48 -40.95
CA LYS A 190 -23.40 10.94 -41.39
C LYS A 190 -22.38 11.01 -40.25
N ASN A 191 -21.18 10.50 -40.54
CA ASN A 191 -19.92 10.51 -39.79
C ASN A 191 -19.73 9.53 -38.59
N SER A 192 -19.30 8.32 -38.98
CA SER A 192 -18.70 7.22 -38.21
C SER A 192 -17.69 7.61 -37.12
N TYR A 193 -17.07 8.79 -37.18
CA TYR A 193 -16.14 9.25 -36.13
C TYR A 193 -16.85 9.86 -34.91
N ILE A 194 -17.96 10.58 -35.12
CA ILE A 194 -18.68 11.35 -34.08
C ILE A 194 -19.38 10.38 -33.15
N ILE A 195 -20.07 9.36 -33.68
CA ILE A 195 -20.75 8.33 -32.89
C ILE A 195 -19.74 7.57 -32.01
N ARG A 196 -18.58 7.22 -32.57
CA ARG A 196 -17.49 6.55 -31.83
C ARG A 196 -16.89 7.46 -30.75
N CYS A 197 -16.80 8.76 -31.02
CA CYS A 197 -16.38 9.77 -30.05
C CYS A 197 -17.42 9.93 -28.92
N TRP A 198 -18.71 10.00 -29.25
CA TRP A 198 -19.81 10.10 -28.29
C TRP A 198 -19.99 8.83 -27.44
N GLN A 199 -19.75 7.64 -28.01
CA GLN A 199 -19.71 6.39 -27.26
C GLN A 199 -18.56 6.42 -26.23
N ARG A 200 -17.36 6.84 -26.62
CA ARG A 200 -16.22 7.03 -25.70
C ARG A 200 -16.49 8.11 -24.65
N ILE A 201 -17.19 9.19 -25.00
CA ILE A 201 -17.59 10.25 -24.04
C ILE A 201 -18.64 9.73 -23.05
N LYS A 202 -19.58 8.88 -23.50
CA LYS A 202 -20.55 8.20 -22.61
C LYS A 202 -19.85 7.25 -21.64
N GLU A 203 -18.84 6.51 -22.10
CA GLU A 203 -18.01 5.67 -21.22
C GLU A 203 -17.27 6.51 -20.16
N LEU A 204 -16.68 7.65 -20.57
CA LEU A 204 -15.96 8.58 -19.69
C LEU A 204 -16.86 9.33 -18.69
N ARG A 205 -18.18 9.35 -18.90
CA ARG A 205 -19.15 10.00 -17.99
C ARG A 205 -19.36 9.22 -16.69
N SER A 206 -19.16 7.91 -16.70
CA SER A 206 -19.24 7.12 -15.46
C SER A 206 -17.96 7.34 -14.63
N LEU A 207 -18.10 7.63 -13.35
CA LEU A 207 -16.95 7.80 -12.46
C LEU A 207 -16.44 6.41 -12.03
N PRO A 208 -15.12 6.14 -12.06
CA PRO A 208 -14.61 4.91 -11.48
C PRO A 208 -14.99 4.86 -10.00
N LYS A 209 -15.81 3.88 -9.62
CA LYS A 209 -16.25 3.70 -8.24
C LYS A 209 -15.03 3.46 -7.35
N GLU A 210 -15.07 4.03 -6.14
CA GLU A 210 -14.10 3.72 -5.09
C GLU A 210 -14.10 2.20 -4.88
N GLN A 211 -12.91 1.61 -4.82
CA GLN A 211 -12.80 0.22 -4.39
C GLN A 211 -13.03 0.19 -2.88
N PRO A 212 -13.79 -0.80 -2.36
CA PRO A 212 -13.81 -1.02 -0.91
C PRO A 212 -12.38 -1.25 -0.44
N SER A 213 -12.03 -0.64 0.70
CA SER A 213 -10.74 -0.81 1.38
C SER A 213 -10.41 -2.29 1.42
N THR A 214 -9.30 -2.66 0.79
CA THR A 214 -8.90 -4.08 0.76
C THR A 214 -8.27 -4.37 2.11
N ASN A 215 -8.37 -5.60 2.63
CA ASN A 215 -7.77 -6.02 3.90
C ASN A 215 -6.22 -5.82 3.99
N HIS A 216 -5.61 -5.27 2.94
CA HIS A 216 -4.24 -4.78 2.85
C HIS A 216 -4.03 -3.36 3.41
N ASP A 217 -5.10 -2.64 3.80
CA ASP A 217 -5.04 -1.27 4.30
C ASP A 217 -4.72 -1.16 5.80
N LEU A 218 -4.36 -2.27 6.45
CA LEU A 218 -3.92 -2.28 7.84
C LEU A 218 -2.47 -1.78 7.93
N LEU A 219 -2.25 -0.68 8.66
CA LEU A 219 -0.92 -0.14 8.91
C LEU A 219 0.07 -1.19 9.46
N PRO A 220 -0.31 -2.08 10.41
CA PRO A 220 0.58 -3.14 10.83
C PRO A 220 0.95 -4.13 9.72
N ALA A 221 0.01 -4.46 8.82
CA ALA A 221 0.29 -5.37 7.70
C ALA A 221 1.23 -4.73 6.66
N LEU A 222 1.06 -3.43 6.39
CA LEU A 222 1.98 -2.67 5.52
C LEU A 222 3.37 -2.57 6.15
N ALA A 223 3.46 -2.36 7.46
CA ALA A 223 4.72 -2.37 8.18
C ALA A 223 5.45 -3.73 8.05
N MET A 224 4.72 -4.84 8.20
CA MET A 224 5.28 -6.19 7.96
C MET A 224 5.80 -6.34 6.53
N SER A 225 5.06 -5.85 5.53
CA SER A 225 5.48 -5.90 4.12
C SER A 225 6.74 -5.05 3.84
N ILE A 226 6.85 -3.89 4.48
CA ILE A 226 8.05 -3.04 4.44
C ILE A 226 9.23 -3.82 5.03
N ILE A 227 9.09 -4.39 6.24
CA ILE A 227 10.17 -5.14 6.91
C ILE A 227 10.60 -6.36 6.09
N GLU A 228 9.64 -7.12 5.55
CA GLU A 228 9.92 -8.28 4.69
C GLU A 228 10.74 -7.89 3.46
N SER A 229 10.38 -6.77 2.82
CA SER A 229 11.06 -6.25 1.63
C SER A 229 12.45 -5.70 1.95
N LEU A 230 12.60 -4.97 3.06
CA LEU A 230 13.88 -4.44 3.53
C LEU A 230 14.88 -5.54 3.87
N ALA A 231 14.41 -6.67 4.40
CA ALA A 231 15.21 -7.87 4.65
C ALA A 231 15.72 -8.55 3.36
N GLY A 232 15.49 -7.96 2.19
CA GLY A 232 16.16 -8.23 0.92
C GLY A 232 17.65 -7.91 0.92
N ASP A 233 18.04 -6.85 1.63
CA ASP A 233 19.36 -6.24 1.59
C ASP A 233 20.13 -6.45 2.91
N GLN A 234 21.42 -6.73 2.82
CA GLN A 234 22.24 -7.10 3.97
C GLN A 234 22.48 -5.94 4.94
N GLU A 235 22.67 -4.72 4.44
CA GLU A 235 22.86 -3.52 5.28
C GLU A 235 21.56 -3.18 6.01
N ASN A 236 20.43 -3.28 5.33
CA ASN A 236 19.11 -3.15 5.95
C ASN A 236 18.89 -4.19 7.06
N CYS A 237 19.35 -5.44 6.88
CA CYS A 237 19.26 -6.48 7.91
C CYS A 237 20.03 -6.12 9.19
N VAL A 238 21.17 -5.41 9.07
CA VAL A 238 21.91 -4.89 10.22
C VAL A 238 21.04 -3.92 11.02
N GLU A 239 20.39 -2.97 10.34
CA GLU A 239 19.52 -1.98 10.99
C GLU A 239 18.26 -2.61 11.58
N ILE A 240 17.65 -3.60 10.89
CA ILE A 240 16.55 -4.40 11.44
C ILE A 240 16.97 -5.10 12.74
N SER A 241 18.19 -5.66 12.79
CA SER A 241 18.67 -6.36 13.99
C SER A 241 18.92 -5.42 15.17
N LYS A 242 19.28 -4.15 14.90
CA LYS A 242 19.53 -3.12 15.92
C LYS A 242 18.24 -2.49 16.44
N ALA A 243 17.16 -2.51 15.65
CA ALA A 243 15.89 -1.91 16.02
C ALA A 243 15.31 -2.57 17.30
N ALA A 244 15.32 -1.80 18.39
CA ALA A 244 14.80 -2.25 19.68
C ALA A 244 13.31 -2.60 19.57
N ASN A 245 12.91 -3.68 20.24
CA ASN A 245 11.51 -4.16 20.34
C ASN A 245 10.84 -4.56 19.02
N LEU A 246 11.49 -4.43 17.86
CA LEU A 246 10.90 -4.80 16.58
C LEU A 246 10.57 -6.30 16.50
N ILE A 247 11.54 -7.16 16.80
CA ILE A 247 11.36 -8.62 16.80
C ILE A 247 10.27 -9.05 17.81
N PRO A 248 10.30 -8.61 19.10
CA PRO A 248 9.21 -8.88 20.03
C PRO A 248 7.83 -8.46 19.52
N LYS A 249 7.69 -7.28 18.90
CA LYS A 249 6.41 -6.83 18.32
C LYS A 249 5.93 -7.76 17.21
N ILE A 250 6.82 -8.14 16.27
CA ILE A 250 6.49 -9.09 15.20
C ILE A 250 6.02 -10.42 15.79
N ILE A 251 6.72 -10.93 16.81
CA ILE A 251 6.32 -12.16 17.50
C ILE A 251 4.98 -11.97 18.22
N GLY A 252 4.68 -10.78 18.74
CA GLY A 252 3.37 -10.44 19.33
C GLY A 252 2.19 -10.71 18.39
N PHE A 253 2.35 -10.41 17.09
CA PHE A 253 1.34 -10.70 16.07
C PHE A 253 1.17 -12.19 15.74
N THR A 254 2.08 -13.06 16.21
CA THR A 254 1.91 -14.52 16.10
C THR A 254 1.02 -15.11 17.17
N ARG A 255 0.60 -14.31 18.18
CA ARG A 255 -0.34 -14.74 19.21
C ARG A 255 -1.69 -15.01 18.56
N PHE A 256 -1.97 -16.29 18.35
CA PHE A 256 -3.24 -16.75 17.81
C PHE A 256 -4.26 -16.90 18.94
N VAL A 257 -5.12 -15.90 19.09
CA VAL A 257 -6.22 -15.92 20.07
C VAL A 257 -7.50 -16.16 19.31
N ARG A 258 -8.17 -17.27 19.62
CA ARG A 258 -9.56 -17.51 19.22
C ARG A 258 -10.46 -16.61 20.07
N ALA A 259 -10.51 -15.33 19.76
CA ALA A 259 -11.42 -14.42 20.43
C ALA A 259 -12.85 -14.72 19.95
N MET A 260 -13.83 -14.47 20.81
CA MET A 260 -15.23 -14.36 20.43
C MET A 260 -15.40 -12.99 19.74
N SER A 261 -14.86 -12.85 18.53
CA SER A 261 -14.79 -11.57 17.79
C SER A 261 -15.69 -11.57 16.57
N THR A 262 -16.05 -10.38 16.09
CA THR A 262 -16.74 -10.20 14.80
C THR A 262 -15.89 -10.75 13.65
N MET A 263 -16.54 -11.15 12.54
CA MET A 263 -15.87 -11.69 11.34
C MET A 263 -14.76 -10.77 10.80
N ASP A 264 -14.96 -9.45 10.87
CA ASP A 264 -13.97 -8.47 10.40
C ASP A 264 -12.68 -8.51 11.22
N THR A 265 -12.80 -8.55 12.55
CA THR A 265 -11.64 -8.62 13.47
C THR A 265 -10.86 -9.92 13.30
N GLU A 266 -11.55 -11.03 12.98
CA GLU A 266 -10.90 -12.32 12.71
C GLU A 266 -10.11 -12.30 11.40
N ALA A 267 -10.67 -11.67 10.34
CA ALA A 267 -9.98 -11.53 9.06
C ALA A 267 -8.71 -10.68 9.19
N GLU A 268 -8.79 -9.54 9.90
CA GLU A 268 -7.63 -8.69 10.18
C GLU A 268 -6.56 -9.45 10.98
N GLN A 269 -6.96 -10.20 12.01
CA GLN A 269 -6.03 -11.01 12.81
C GLN A 269 -5.33 -12.08 11.96
N LYS A 270 -6.05 -12.76 11.05
CA LYS A 270 -5.46 -13.74 10.13
C LYS A 270 -4.46 -13.09 9.17
N VAL A 271 -4.75 -11.89 8.67
CA VAL A 271 -3.82 -11.12 7.83
C VAL A 271 -2.56 -10.78 8.62
N MET A 272 -2.69 -10.23 9.83
CA MET A 272 -1.55 -9.88 10.68
C MET A 272 -0.70 -11.09 11.06
N LEU A 273 -1.34 -12.19 11.44
CA LEU A 273 -0.69 -13.47 11.73
C LEU A 273 0.14 -13.93 10.52
N LYS A 274 -0.48 -14.00 9.34
CA LYS A 274 0.19 -14.46 8.12
C LYS A 274 1.38 -13.57 7.76
N SER A 275 1.21 -12.25 7.80
CA SER A 275 2.27 -11.29 7.48
C SER A 275 3.43 -11.37 8.48
N SER A 276 3.15 -11.50 9.78
CA SER A 276 4.20 -11.67 10.80
C SER A 276 5.00 -12.97 10.61
N LEU A 277 4.33 -14.08 10.25
CA LEU A 277 5.00 -15.35 9.94
C LEU A 277 5.91 -15.24 8.71
N LYS A 278 5.49 -14.50 7.67
CA LYS A 278 6.34 -14.24 6.49
C LYS A 278 7.60 -13.49 6.86
N VAL A 279 7.46 -12.42 7.65
CA VAL A 279 8.61 -11.65 8.15
C VAL A 279 9.53 -12.53 8.98
N LEU A 280 9.01 -13.31 9.93
CA LEU A 280 9.83 -14.21 10.75
C LEU A 280 10.54 -15.27 9.91
N GLN A 281 9.87 -15.86 8.92
CA GLN A 281 10.48 -16.83 8.03
C GLN A 281 11.61 -16.18 7.21
N ARG A 282 11.39 -14.97 6.69
CA ARG A 282 12.41 -14.19 5.98
C ARG A 282 13.60 -13.89 6.89
N LEU A 283 13.38 -13.34 8.08
CA LEU A 283 14.44 -12.97 9.01
C LEU A 283 15.27 -14.16 9.49
N THR A 284 14.62 -15.28 9.81
CA THR A 284 15.32 -16.51 10.23
C THR A 284 16.08 -17.19 9.09
N GLY A 285 15.65 -16.95 7.84
CA GLY A 285 16.28 -17.47 6.63
C GLY A 285 17.51 -16.69 6.15
N ILE A 286 17.84 -15.55 6.77
CA ILE A 286 19.03 -14.76 6.43
C ILE A 286 20.30 -15.54 6.78
N GLY A 287 21.29 -15.55 5.86
CA GLY A 287 22.58 -16.18 6.05
C GLY A 287 23.60 -15.30 6.80
N GLY A 288 24.79 -15.85 7.06
CA GLY A 288 25.92 -15.11 7.64
C GLY A 288 25.72 -14.69 9.11
N GLU A 289 26.61 -13.82 9.58
CA GLU A 289 26.68 -13.38 10.98
C GLU A 289 25.40 -12.66 11.45
N ILE A 290 24.84 -11.80 10.60
CA ILE A 290 23.58 -11.12 10.90
C ILE A 290 22.42 -12.12 11.05
N GLY A 291 22.40 -13.16 10.22
CA GLY A 291 21.42 -14.24 10.29
C GLY A 291 21.52 -15.03 11.59
N ILE A 292 22.75 -15.28 12.07
CA ILE A 292 22.98 -15.92 13.38
C ILE A 292 22.40 -15.05 14.49
N THR A 293 22.69 -13.75 14.47
CA THR A 293 22.18 -12.78 15.45
C THR A 293 20.66 -12.72 15.45
N LEU A 294 20.03 -12.64 14.28
CA LEU A 294 18.57 -12.59 14.14
C LEU A 294 17.91 -13.89 14.62
N ARG A 295 18.43 -15.06 14.21
CA ARG A 295 17.92 -16.36 14.69
C ARG A 295 18.02 -16.48 16.21
N TYR A 296 19.13 -16.06 16.81
CA TYR A 296 19.30 -16.06 18.27
C TYR A 296 18.27 -15.16 18.96
N LYS A 297 18.12 -13.90 18.50
CA LYS A 297 17.13 -12.96 19.09
C LYS A 297 15.69 -13.48 18.96
N ILE A 298 15.36 -14.08 17.82
CA ILE A 298 14.04 -14.66 17.56
C ILE A 298 13.81 -15.88 18.44
N SER A 299 14.74 -16.85 18.46
CA SER A 299 14.57 -18.12 19.18
C SER A 299 14.55 -17.95 20.70
N LYS A 300 15.25 -16.94 21.25
CA LYS A 300 15.26 -16.65 22.69
C LYS A 300 14.00 -15.96 23.19
N HIS A 301 13.11 -15.53 22.31
CA HIS A 301 11.86 -14.90 22.74
C HIS A 301 10.91 -15.96 23.35
N PRO A 302 10.47 -15.81 24.62
CA PRO A 302 9.82 -16.88 25.38
C PRO A 302 8.50 -17.36 24.78
N PHE A 303 7.79 -16.49 24.06
CA PHE A 303 6.49 -16.82 23.47
C PHE A 303 6.57 -17.43 22.07
N LEU A 304 7.73 -17.42 21.41
CA LEU A 304 7.83 -17.85 20.01
C LEU A 304 7.37 -19.30 19.82
N LEU A 305 8.04 -20.25 20.47
CA LEU A 305 7.76 -21.67 20.26
C LEU A 305 6.33 -22.06 20.66
N ARG A 306 5.81 -21.43 21.73
CA ARG A 306 4.41 -21.61 22.14
C ARG A 306 3.45 -21.16 21.04
N ASN A 307 3.62 -19.94 20.52
CA ASN A 307 2.75 -19.41 19.47
C ASN A 307 2.79 -20.28 18.21
N LEU A 308 3.99 -20.70 17.78
CA LEU A 308 4.17 -21.59 16.63
C LEU A 308 3.49 -22.95 16.84
N ALA A 309 3.57 -23.52 18.05
CA ALA A 309 2.91 -24.78 18.40
C ALA A 309 1.38 -24.66 18.40
N GLU A 310 0.83 -23.54 18.90
CA GLU A 310 -0.61 -23.26 18.90
C GLU A 310 -1.14 -23.15 17.45
N ILE A 311 -0.42 -22.48 16.55
CA ILE A 311 -0.77 -22.38 15.12
C ILE A 311 -0.75 -23.76 14.45
N LEU A 312 0.27 -24.58 14.72
CA LEU A 312 0.34 -25.96 14.18
C LEU A 312 -0.79 -26.87 14.67
N LYS A 313 -1.31 -26.62 15.88
CA LYS A 313 -2.41 -27.39 16.48
C LYS A 313 -3.76 -27.07 15.85
N ASP A 314 -3.96 -25.84 15.39
CA ASP A 314 -5.27 -25.38 14.95
C ASP A 314 -5.55 -25.77 13.48
N ASN A 315 -6.58 -26.60 13.29
CA ASN A 315 -6.97 -27.12 11.98
C ASN A 315 -7.58 -26.03 11.07
N ILE A 316 -8.01 -24.90 11.63
CA ILE A 316 -8.60 -23.77 10.90
C ILE A 316 -7.49 -22.89 10.27
N THR A 317 -6.26 -22.97 10.79
CA THR A 317 -5.15 -22.21 10.22
C THR A 317 -4.82 -22.67 8.81
N SER A 318 -4.58 -21.71 7.92
CA SER A 318 -4.30 -22.02 6.52
C SER A 318 -3.06 -22.90 6.39
N GLN A 319 -3.07 -23.81 5.42
CA GLN A 319 -1.90 -24.66 5.12
C GLN A 319 -0.65 -23.82 4.85
N GLU A 320 -0.81 -22.66 4.20
CA GLU A 320 0.27 -21.70 3.98
C GLU A 320 0.89 -21.22 5.31
N SER A 321 0.08 -20.87 6.32
CA SER A 321 0.59 -20.45 7.63
C SER A 321 1.36 -21.57 8.32
N ARG A 322 0.86 -22.82 8.25
CA ARG A 322 1.57 -23.99 8.78
C ARG A 322 2.90 -24.24 8.07
N LYS A 323 2.98 -24.03 6.74
CA LYS A 323 4.24 -24.08 5.97
C LYS A 323 5.22 -22.99 6.40
N LEU A 324 4.74 -21.77 6.64
CA LEU A 324 5.57 -20.69 7.18
C LEU A 324 6.14 -21.09 8.55
N VAL A 325 5.31 -21.61 9.47
CA VAL A 325 5.74 -22.09 10.79
C VAL A 325 6.79 -23.19 10.67
N ALA A 326 6.57 -24.20 9.82
CA ALA A 326 7.55 -25.26 9.59
C ALA A 326 8.89 -24.71 9.07
N GLY A 327 8.86 -23.74 8.16
CA GLY A 327 10.06 -23.08 7.65
C GLY A 327 10.79 -22.27 8.72
N ILE A 328 10.07 -21.55 9.59
CA ILE A 328 10.67 -20.83 10.74
C ILE A 328 11.37 -21.83 11.66
N LEU A 329 10.67 -22.90 12.08
CA LEU A 329 11.20 -23.94 12.96
C LEU A 329 12.46 -24.59 12.37
N ARG A 330 12.43 -24.94 11.07
CA ARG A 330 13.60 -25.45 10.35
C ARG A 330 14.77 -24.48 10.41
N ASN A 331 14.54 -23.19 10.17
CA ASN A 331 15.60 -22.19 10.14
C ASN A 331 16.21 -21.96 11.54
N ILE A 332 15.40 -21.91 12.60
CA ILE A 332 15.93 -21.70 13.97
C ILE A 332 16.55 -22.97 14.57
N ALA A 333 16.17 -24.16 14.10
CA ALA A 333 16.74 -25.45 14.55
C ALA A 333 18.18 -25.70 14.06
N ILE A 334 18.76 -24.78 13.29
CA ILE A 334 20.20 -24.77 12.99
C ILE A 334 21.02 -24.67 14.29
N ASP A 335 20.53 -23.90 15.27
CA ASP A 335 21.14 -23.83 16.61
C ASP A 335 20.82 -25.09 17.43
N GLY A 336 21.86 -25.70 18.02
CA GLY A 336 21.74 -26.96 18.77
C GLY A 336 20.81 -26.85 19.98
N ASN A 337 20.91 -25.75 20.74
CA ASN A 337 20.08 -25.53 21.92
C ASN A 337 18.61 -25.32 21.53
N THR A 338 18.37 -24.46 20.55
CA THR A 338 17.03 -24.19 20.02
C THR A 338 16.38 -25.46 19.48
N ARG A 339 17.14 -26.32 18.79
CA ARG A 339 16.67 -27.63 18.31
C ARG A 339 16.27 -28.57 19.44
N GLN A 340 17.02 -28.60 20.54
CA GLN A 340 16.63 -29.36 21.73
C GLN A 340 15.34 -28.81 22.36
N ASP A 341 15.21 -27.49 22.46
CA ASP A 341 14.01 -26.84 22.99
C ASP A 341 12.77 -27.17 22.14
N ILE A 342 12.90 -27.17 20.81
CA ILE A 342 11.85 -27.62 19.88
C ILE A 342 11.53 -29.10 20.13
N GLY A 343 12.55 -29.95 20.28
CA GLY A 343 12.40 -31.39 20.53
C GLY A 343 11.67 -31.74 21.83
N ARG A 344 11.72 -30.85 22.84
CA ARG A 344 10.99 -31.01 24.10
C ARG A 344 9.48 -30.73 23.95
N ILE A 345 9.07 -29.99 22.92
CA ILE A 345 7.66 -29.67 22.68
C ILE A 345 7.06 -30.75 21.77
N GLN A 346 6.56 -31.83 22.39
CA GLN A 346 6.00 -32.99 21.68
C GLN A 346 4.92 -32.60 20.64
N LEU A 347 4.10 -31.60 20.96
CA LEU A 347 3.08 -31.07 20.05
C LEU A 347 3.66 -30.61 18.70
N ILE A 348 4.81 -29.93 18.71
CA ILE A 348 5.47 -29.49 17.47
C ILE A 348 5.90 -30.71 16.65
N ILE A 349 6.57 -31.68 17.29
CA ILE A 349 7.05 -32.89 16.63
C ILE A 349 5.90 -33.70 16.01
N THR A 350 4.83 -33.94 16.77
CA THR A 350 3.65 -34.67 16.29
C THR A 350 3.00 -33.96 15.11
N ARG A 351 2.83 -32.63 15.17
CA ARG A 351 2.16 -31.87 14.10
C ARG A 351 3.02 -31.73 12.85
N LEU A 352 4.33 -31.59 12.98
CA LEU A 352 5.24 -31.62 11.84
C LEU A 352 5.21 -32.98 11.14
N LYS A 353 5.23 -34.09 11.90
CA LYS A 353 5.11 -35.45 11.36
C LYS A 353 3.78 -35.66 10.62
N GLN A 354 2.66 -35.24 11.22
CA GLN A 354 1.34 -35.30 10.56
C GLN A 354 1.29 -34.48 9.28
N THR A 355 1.86 -33.27 9.30
CA THR A 355 1.86 -32.38 8.11
C THR A 355 2.69 -32.99 6.97
N PHE A 356 3.83 -33.61 7.29
CA PHE A 356 4.67 -34.30 6.30
C PHE A 356 3.96 -35.53 5.69
N LEU A 357 3.41 -36.40 6.54
CA LEU A 357 2.74 -37.63 6.07
C LEU A 357 1.44 -37.38 5.30
N ASN A 358 0.75 -36.27 5.57
CA ASN A 358 -0.47 -35.89 4.85
C ASN A 358 -0.18 -35.22 3.49
N GLU A 359 1.03 -34.72 3.24
CA GLU A 359 1.42 -34.23 1.91
C GLU A 359 1.76 -35.38 0.94
N GLU A 360 2.13 -36.56 1.45
CA GLU A 360 2.40 -37.76 0.64
C GLU A 360 1.13 -38.51 0.22
N ASN A 361 -0.01 -38.25 0.88
CA ASN A 361 -1.32 -38.81 0.54
C ASN A 361 -2.35 -37.68 0.39
N PRO A 362 -2.39 -36.96 -0.75
CA PRO A 362 -3.52 -36.10 -1.03
C PRO A 362 -4.76 -36.99 -1.08
N ILE A 363 -5.66 -36.82 -0.13
CA ILE A 363 -6.95 -37.50 -0.12
C ILE A 363 -7.63 -37.14 -1.44
N CYS A 364 -7.74 -38.10 -2.34
CA CYS A 364 -8.66 -38.03 -3.48
C CYS A 364 -10.07 -37.86 -2.90
N GLY A 365 -10.60 -36.64 -2.99
CA GLY A 365 -11.97 -36.29 -2.66
C GLY A 365 -12.57 -35.53 -3.82
#